data_AF-A0A8S3ZU13-F1
#
_entry.id   AF-A0A8S3ZU13-F1
#
_cell.length_a   1.000
_cell.length_b   1.000
_cell.length_c   1.000
_cell.angle_alpha   90.00
_cell.angle_beta   90.00
_cell.angle_gamma   90.00
#
_symmetry.space_group_name_H-M   'P 1'
#
loop_
_entity.id
_entity.type
_entity.pdbx_description
1 polymer ?
#
loop_
_entity_poly.entity_id
_entity_poly.type
_entity_poly.pdbx_seq_one_letter_code
_entity_poly.pdbx_strand_id
1 'polypeptide(L)'
;MDAAGHGPGGAAFGLTVEDLQTIMEHRGPEGLEVLTNNFGGVQELCKLLKTSPTLGLDETDIELRRKVFGCNVIPPKPPKSFFQLVWEALQDVTLIILIVAAIISLGLSFYKPPKETAECHETGMDCLYSASVREEDTYRDDEEGLEEAAGWIDGLAILVAVVVVVVVTAFNDWSKEKQFRGLQSRIENEHKFATIRRGVLEQIPVSDLVVGDICQVKYGDLLPADGIVIQSNDLKVDESSLTGESDHVKKGETTDPMLLSGTHVMEGSGKMLVTAVGPNSQTGIIFALLNEAPEDEPDDNKKKKGDDDKEAAASLRDQEQKKP
;
A
#
# COMPACT_ATOMS: atom_id res chain seq x y z
N MET A 1 -40.38 17.25 8.40
CA MET A 1 -40.90 17.12 7.01
C MET A 1 -39.66 17.11 6.16
N ASP A 2 -38.97 15.96 6.19
CA ASP A 2 -37.55 15.90 5.90
C ASP A 2 -37.34 15.37 4.49
N ALA A 3 -36.85 16.27 3.64
CA ALA A 3 -36.30 15.96 2.33
C ALA A 3 -34.77 15.90 2.49
N ALA A 4 -34.26 14.79 3.02
CA ALA A 4 -32.85 14.41 2.85
C ALA A 4 -32.78 13.47 1.64
N GLY A 5 -31.99 13.86 0.64
CA GLY A 5 -31.87 13.17 -0.64
C GLY A 5 -31.41 11.73 -0.46
N HIS A 6 -32.33 10.78 -0.61
CA HIS A 6 -31.99 9.37 -0.60
C HIS A 6 -31.28 9.04 -1.92
N GLY A 7 -29.97 8.77 -1.85
CA GLY A 7 -29.28 8.04 -2.91
C GLY A 7 -29.97 6.69 -3.17
N PRO A 8 -29.74 6.05 -4.34
CA PRO A 8 -30.50 4.88 -4.78
C PRO A 8 -30.39 3.64 -3.86
N GLY A 9 -29.48 3.65 -2.88
CA GLY A 9 -29.30 2.57 -1.89
C GLY A 9 -30.13 2.69 -0.60
N GLY A 10 -30.53 3.89 -0.17
CA GLY A 10 -31.23 4.10 1.10
C GLY A 10 -32.64 3.51 1.15
N ALA A 11 -33.25 3.27 -0.02
CA ALA A 11 -34.63 2.79 -0.13
C ALA A 11 -34.84 1.35 0.36
N ALA A 12 -33.79 0.50 0.39
CA ALA A 12 -33.94 -0.91 0.73
C ALA A 12 -33.91 -1.21 2.23
N PHE A 13 -33.12 -0.44 3.00
CA PHE A 13 -32.84 -0.66 4.42
C PHE A 13 -33.18 0.54 5.32
N GLY A 14 -33.71 1.63 4.76
CA GLY A 14 -34.11 2.82 5.54
C GLY A 14 -32.95 3.60 6.16
N LEU A 15 -31.70 3.27 5.80
CA LEU A 15 -30.46 3.89 6.26
C LEU A 15 -29.50 4.01 5.07
N THR A 16 -28.72 5.08 5.07
CA THR A 16 -27.63 5.31 4.11
C THR A 16 -26.26 4.97 4.71
N VAL A 17 -25.24 4.91 3.86
CA VAL A 17 -23.84 4.76 4.33
C VAL A 17 -23.42 5.98 5.16
N GLU A 18 -23.83 7.17 4.74
CA GLU A 18 -23.53 8.44 5.43
C GLU A 18 -24.10 8.43 6.85
N ASP A 19 -25.35 7.98 7.03
CA ASP A 19 -25.97 7.86 8.36
C ASP A 19 -25.15 6.96 9.29
N LEU A 20 -24.68 5.81 8.78
CA LEU A 20 -23.89 4.85 9.55
C LEU A 20 -22.49 5.39 9.87
N GLN A 21 -21.90 6.17 8.97
CA GLN A 21 -20.62 6.86 9.20
C GLN A 21 -20.76 7.93 10.29
N THR A 22 -21.80 8.76 10.22
CA THR A 22 -22.06 9.81 11.22
C THR A 22 -22.24 9.22 12.62
N ILE A 23 -22.85 8.04 12.76
CA ILE A 23 -22.93 7.36 14.06
C ILE A 23 -21.52 7.02 14.58
N MET A 24 -20.65 6.50 13.71
CA MET A 24 -19.30 6.06 14.09
C MET A 24 -18.28 7.20 14.30
N GLU A 25 -18.61 8.42 13.87
CA GLU A 25 -17.78 9.62 14.13
C GLU A 25 -17.81 10.04 15.60
N HIS A 26 -18.91 9.74 16.31
CA HIS A 26 -19.10 10.12 17.70
C HIS A 26 -18.60 9.02 18.64
N ARG A 27 -18.04 9.39 19.80
CA ARG A 27 -17.47 8.44 20.77
C ARG A 27 -18.08 8.59 22.16
N GLY A 28 -17.95 7.54 22.97
CA GLY A 28 -18.34 7.57 24.38
C GLY A 28 -19.82 7.90 24.58
N PRO A 29 -20.17 8.76 25.56
CA PRO A 29 -21.56 9.07 25.87
C PRO A 29 -22.24 9.87 24.75
N GLU A 30 -21.50 10.71 24.01
CA GLU A 30 -22.05 11.48 22.89
C GLU A 30 -22.53 10.56 21.76
N GLY A 31 -21.76 9.51 21.46
CA GLY A 31 -22.16 8.48 20.49
C GLY A 31 -23.44 7.75 20.90
N LEU A 32 -23.62 7.49 22.20
CA LEU A 32 -24.85 6.89 22.72
C LEU A 32 -26.06 7.82 22.58
N GLU A 33 -25.87 9.12 22.83
CA GLU A 33 -26.93 10.12 22.65
C GLU A 33 -27.35 10.23 21.19
N VAL A 34 -26.40 10.32 20.25
CA VAL A 34 -26.68 10.35 18.81
C VAL A 34 -27.41 9.09 18.36
N LEU A 35 -26.94 7.91 18.79
CA LEU A 35 -27.58 6.63 18.48
C LEU A 35 -29.03 6.55 18.98
N THR A 36 -29.28 7.05 20.20
CA THR A 36 -30.61 6.98 20.82
C THR A 36 -31.56 8.01 20.24
N ASN A 37 -31.10 9.26 20.06
CA ASN A 37 -31.93 10.37 19.62
C ASN A 37 -32.25 10.32 18.12
N ASN A 38 -31.29 9.95 17.28
CA ASN A 38 -31.45 9.99 15.83
C ASN A 38 -31.94 8.65 15.26
N PHE A 39 -31.55 7.53 15.88
CA PHE A 39 -31.78 6.19 15.32
C PHE A 39 -32.60 5.26 16.23
N GLY A 40 -33.06 5.74 17.39
CA GLY A 40 -33.91 4.96 18.29
C GLY A 40 -33.18 3.83 19.04
N GLY A 41 -31.84 3.86 19.07
CA GLY A 41 -31.01 2.87 19.77
C GLY A 41 -30.65 1.63 18.94
N VAL A 42 -29.89 0.71 19.55
CA VAL A 42 -29.36 -0.50 18.89
C VAL A 42 -30.46 -1.40 18.33
N GLN A 43 -31.59 -1.52 19.04
CA GLN A 43 -32.70 -2.41 18.65
C GLN A 43 -33.41 -1.91 17.39
N GLU A 44 -33.64 -0.61 17.27
CA GLU A 44 -34.26 -0.04 16.07
C GLU A 44 -33.28 -0.07 14.90
N LEU A 45 -31.98 0.14 15.14
CA LEU A 45 -30.94 -0.02 14.11
C LEU A 45 -30.90 -1.44 13.55
N CYS A 46 -31.00 -2.47 14.41
CA CYS A 46 -31.12 -3.85 13.97
C CYS A 46 -32.36 -4.07 13.08
N LYS A 47 -33.49 -3.47 13.45
CA LYS A 47 -34.75 -3.56 12.70
C LYS A 47 -34.67 -2.87 11.34
N LEU A 48 -34.07 -1.68 11.26
CA LEU A 48 -33.83 -0.96 10.00
C LEU A 48 -32.90 -1.77 9.07
N LEU A 49 -31.81 -2.29 9.62
CA LEU A 49 -30.89 -3.18 8.90
C LEU A 49 -31.44 -4.59 8.68
N LYS A 50 -32.72 -4.86 9.01
CA LYS A 50 -33.40 -6.17 8.86
C LYS A 50 -32.57 -7.33 9.42
N THR A 51 -31.91 -7.11 10.55
CA THR A 51 -31.10 -8.13 11.25
C THR A 51 -31.69 -8.41 12.61
N SER A 52 -31.59 -9.67 13.06
CA SER A 52 -32.04 -10.04 14.40
C SER A 52 -30.87 -9.98 15.38
N PRO A 53 -30.97 -9.30 16.54
CA PRO A 53 -29.90 -9.26 17.55
C PRO A 53 -29.44 -10.64 18.06
N THR A 54 -30.28 -11.66 17.93
CA THR A 54 -30.02 -13.03 18.44
C THR A 54 -29.74 -14.02 17.32
N LEU A 55 -30.52 -13.97 16.24
CA LEU A 55 -30.36 -14.89 15.09
C LEU A 55 -29.36 -14.36 14.05
N GLY A 56 -29.01 -13.09 14.10
CA GLY A 56 -28.17 -12.44 13.11
C GLY A 56 -28.85 -12.32 11.75
N LEU A 57 -28.02 -12.32 10.71
CA LEU A 57 -28.43 -12.07 9.33
C LEU A 57 -28.91 -13.35 8.62
N ASP A 58 -29.85 -13.19 7.69
CA ASP A 58 -30.22 -14.22 6.70
C ASP A 58 -29.42 -14.04 5.40
N GLU A 59 -29.00 -15.14 4.78
CA GLU A 59 -28.01 -15.13 3.69
C GLU A 59 -28.54 -14.59 2.36
N THR A 60 -29.85 -14.37 2.22
CA THR A 60 -30.50 -13.99 0.96
C THR A 60 -30.12 -12.61 0.45
N ASP A 61 -29.79 -11.67 1.36
CA ASP A 61 -29.67 -10.25 1.04
C ASP A 61 -28.20 -9.77 1.04
N ILE A 62 -27.23 -10.67 1.17
CA ILE A 62 -25.80 -10.33 1.31
C ILE A 62 -25.29 -9.56 0.09
N GLU A 63 -25.63 -9.99 -1.13
CA GLU A 63 -25.19 -9.34 -2.36
C GLU A 63 -25.80 -7.94 -2.52
N LEU A 64 -27.04 -7.74 -2.07
CA LEU A 64 -27.68 -6.43 -2.08
C LEU A 64 -27.00 -5.48 -1.10
N ARG A 65 -26.66 -5.96 0.10
CA ARG A 65 -25.91 -5.18 1.10
C ARG A 65 -24.54 -4.78 0.59
N ARG A 66 -23.83 -5.68 -0.09
CA ARG A 66 -22.54 -5.36 -0.72
C ARG A 66 -22.64 -4.25 -1.76
N LYS A 67 -23.73 -4.21 -2.51
CA LYS A 67 -24.00 -3.15 -3.49
C LYS A 67 -24.40 -1.82 -2.85
N VAL A 68 -25.12 -1.86 -1.73
CA VAL A 68 -25.63 -0.65 -1.04
C VAL A 68 -24.60 -0.04 -0.10
N PHE A 69 -23.97 -0.87 0.73
CA PHE A 69 -23.09 -0.45 1.83
C PHE A 69 -21.59 -0.68 1.56
N GLY A 70 -21.24 -1.38 0.47
CA GLY A 70 -19.87 -1.71 0.12
C GLY A 70 -19.41 -3.09 0.63
N CYS A 71 -18.13 -3.39 0.37
CA CYS A 71 -17.49 -4.66 0.73
C CYS A 71 -16.36 -4.41 1.74
N ASN A 72 -16.10 -5.38 2.62
CA ASN A 72 -15.02 -5.28 3.61
C ASN A 72 -13.63 -5.60 3.02
N VAL A 73 -13.30 -4.96 1.89
CA VAL A 73 -12.02 -5.13 1.20
C VAL A 73 -11.55 -3.76 0.74
N ILE A 74 -10.38 -3.34 1.21
CA ILE A 74 -9.70 -2.16 0.69
C ILE A 74 -8.95 -2.61 -0.56
N PRO A 75 -9.27 -2.07 -1.75
CA PRO A 75 -8.68 -2.56 -2.99
C PRO A 75 -7.17 -2.33 -2.99
N PRO A 76 -6.35 -3.37 -3.18
CA PRO A 76 -4.91 -3.18 -3.33
C PRO A 76 -4.60 -2.46 -4.65
N LYS A 77 -3.46 -1.76 -4.72
CA LYS A 77 -2.97 -1.17 -5.97
C LYS A 77 -2.93 -2.25 -7.07
N PRO A 78 -3.37 -1.95 -8.31
CA PRO A 78 -3.38 -2.94 -9.39
C PRO A 78 -1.96 -3.43 -9.69
N PRO A 79 -1.79 -4.70 -10.11
CA PRO A 79 -0.46 -5.24 -10.39
C PRO A 79 0.20 -4.47 -11.53
N LYS A 80 1.50 -4.19 -11.39
CA LYS A 80 2.29 -3.63 -12.48
C LYS A 80 2.29 -4.61 -13.66
N SER A 81 2.08 -4.08 -14.87
CA SER A 81 2.19 -4.90 -16.08
C SER A 81 3.66 -5.26 -16.34
N PHE A 82 3.90 -6.36 -17.05
CA PHE A 82 5.26 -6.74 -17.44
C PHE A 82 5.97 -5.60 -18.22
N PHE A 83 5.26 -4.93 -19.13
CA PHE A 83 5.81 -3.80 -19.88
C PHE A 83 6.08 -2.57 -19.02
N GLN A 84 5.27 -2.34 -17.99
CA GLN A 84 5.53 -1.28 -17.02
C GLN A 84 6.79 -1.57 -16.21
N LEU A 85 7.03 -2.84 -15.82
CA LEU A 85 8.26 -3.26 -15.16
C LEU A 85 9.49 -3.15 -16.08
N VAL A 86 9.33 -3.49 -17.36
CA VAL A 86 10.39 -3.28 -18.37
C VAL A 86 10.69 -1.79 -18.54
N TRP A 87 9.67 -0.94 -18.59
CA TRP A 87 9.82 0.51 -18.70
C TRP A 87 10.50 1.11 -17.47
N GLU A 88 10.11 0.67 -16.28
CA GLU A 88 10.73 1.05 -15.01
C GLU A 88 12.19 0.60 -14.94
N ALA A 89 12.50 -0.62 -15.39
CA ALA A 89 13.87 -1.12 -15.48
C ALA A 89 14.72 -0.32 -16.49
N LEU A 90 14.14 0.22 -17.56
CA LEU A 90 14.85 1.05 -18.55
C LEU A 90 15.15 2.47 -18.04
N GLN A 91 14.52 2.93 -16.96
CA GLN A 91 14.77 4.25 -16.38
C GLN A 91 16.05 4.31 -15.51
N ASP A 92 16.75 3.19 -15.34
CA ASP A 92 18.05 3.17 -14.67
C ASP A 92 19.07 4.00 -15.47
N VAL A 93 19.61 5.05 -14.83
CA VAL A 93 20.62 5.96 -15.40
C VAL A 93 21.80 5.20 -15.97
N THR A 94 22.21 4.09 -15.33
CA THR A 94 23.31 3.26 -15.81
C THR A 94 22.99 2.57 -17.13
N LEU A 95 21.77 2.05 -17.30
CA LEU A 95 21.31 1.44 -18.56
C LEU A 95 21.09 2.49 -19.64
N ILE A 96 20.58 3.67 -19.29
CA ILE A 96 20.44 4.78 -20.25
C ILE A 96 21.80 5.18 -20.82
N ILE A 97 22.83 5.33 -19.97
CA ILE A 97 24.19 5.64 -20.41
C ILE A 97 24.71 4.56 -21.37
N LEU A 98 24.49 3.28 -21.08
CA LEU A 98 24.89 2.17 -21.95
C LEU A 98 24.15 2.17 -23.29
N ILE A 99 22.86 2.49 -23.31
CA ILE A 99 22.07 2.60 -24.54
C ILE A 99 22.56 3.76 -25.41
N VAL A 100 22.82 4.94 -24.80
CA VAL A 100 23.35 6.11 -25.53
C VAL A 100 24.73 5.81 -26.11
N ALA A 101 25.62 5.19 -25.32
CA ALA A 101 26.94 4.76 -25.80
C ALA A 101 26.82 3.77 -26.97
N ALA A 102 25.94 2.76 -26.87
CA ALA A 102 25.70 1.80 -27.93
C ALA A 102 25.20 2.45 -29.23
N ILE A 103 24.29 3.43 -29.13
CA ILE A 103 23.77 4.18 -30.29
C ILE A 103 24.87 5.02 -30.93
N ILE A 104 25.70 5.71 -30.14
CA ILE A 104 26.83 6.50 -30.66
C ILE A 104 27.83 5.58 -31.37
N SER A 105 28.23 4.47 -30.77
CA SER A 105 29.14 3.50 -31.38
C SER A 105 28.59 2.93 -32.69
N LEU A 106 27.29 2.59 -32.71
CA LEU A 106 26.62 2.11 -33.92
C LEU A 106 26.56 3.20 -35.01
N GLY A 107 26.25 4.45 -34.63
CA GLY A 107 26.19 5.58 -35.56
C GLY A 107 27.55 5.92 -36.19
N LEU A 108 28.62 5.90 -35.39
CA LEU A 108 29.99 6.08 -35.88
C LEU A 108 30.41 4.95 -36.82
N SER A 109 29.97 3.71 -36.56
CA SER A 109 30.26 2.58 -37.45
C SER A 109 29.67 2.75 -38.87
N PHE A 110 28.57 3.50 -39.03
CA PHE A 110 27.99 3.78 -40.34
C PHE A 110 28.53 5.07 -40.99
N TYR A 111 29.29 5.87 -40.26
CA TYR A 111 29.89 7.10 -40.77
C TYR A 111 31.20 6.79 -41.50
N LYS A 112 31.16 6.74 -42.83
CA LYS A 112 32.37 6.69 -43.67
C LYS A 112 32.75 8.13 -44.04
N PRO A 113 33.82 8.71 -43.46
CA PRO A 113 34.32 9.98 -43.98
C PRO A 113 34.73 9.79 -45.46
N PRO A 114 34.52 10.80 -46.31
CA PRO A 114 35.06 10.76 -47.67
C PRO A 114 36.57 10.54 -47.57
N LYS A 115 37.06 9.48 -48.23
CA LYS A 115 38.50 9.18 -48.31
C LYS A 115 39.17 10.30 -49.10
N GLU A 116 39.65 11.33 -48.44
CA GLU A 116 40.69 12.17 -49.01
C GLU A 116 41.98 11.36 -48.98
N THR A 117 42.55 11.15 -50.17
CA THR A 117 43.89 10.60 -50.35
C THR A 117 44.90 11.54 -49.69
N ALA A 118 45.18 11.32 -48.40
CA ALA A 118 46.26 11.99 -47.71
C ALA A 118 47.53 11.14 -47.86
N GLU A 119 48.37 11.56 -48.80
CA GLU A 119 49.79 11.27 -48.78
C GLU A 119 50.39 11.70 -47.43
N CYS A 120 51.34 10.90 -46.94
CA CYS A 120 52.06 11.14 -45.70
C CYS A 120 52.68 12.54 -45.65
N HIS A 121 52.49 13.26 -44.53
CA HIS A 121 53.49 14.23 -44.12
C HIS A 121 53.52 14.36 -42.59
N GLU A 122 54.68 14.00 -42.03
CA GLU A 122 55.10 14.33 -40.68
C GLU A 122 54.89 15.82 -40.42
N THR A 123 54.24 16.17 -39.31
CA THR A 123 54.80 17.08 -38.29
C THR A 123 53.77 17.37 -37.20
N GLY A 124 54.15 17.08 -35.95
CA GLY A 124 53.86 17.97 -34.83
C GLY A 124 52.53 17.80 -34.09
N MET A 125 52.62 17.14 -32.93
CA MET A 125 52.00 17.59 -31.67
C MET A 125 50.48 17.43 -31.53
N ASP A 126 50.07 16.31 -30.93
CA ASP A 126 49.25 16.36 -29.70
C ASP A 126 49.29 15.01 -28.98
N CYS A 127 50.36 14.82 -28.21
CA CYS A 127 50.59 13.65 -27.36
C CYS A 127 50.36 14.06 -25.90
N LEU A 128 49.10 14.23 -25.45
CA LEU A 128 48.83 14.39 -24.03
C LEU A 128 47.45 13.93 -23.58
N TYR A 129 47.01 12.74 -24.01
CA TYR A 129 45.98 11.99 -23.26
C TYR A 129 46.02 10.48 -23.55
N SER A 130 47.23 9.92 -23.72
CA SER A 130 47.42 8.47 -23.78
C SER A 130 48.68 8.12 -23.00
N ALA A 131 48.54 8.05 -21.67
CA ALA A 131 49.58 7.53 -20.79
C ALA A 131 48.95 6.46 -19.88
N SER A 132 49.49 5.25 -19.99
CA SER A 132 49.08 3.95 -19.41
C SER A 132 48.02 3.23 -20.25
N VAL A 133 48.32 2.21 -21.07
CA VAL A 133 49.35 1.16 -20.98
C VAL A 133 49.82 0.73 -22.39
N ARG A 134 51.13 0.60 -22.58
CA ARG A 134 51.85 -0.11 -23.68
C ARG A 134 52.90 -0.95 -22.93
N GLU A 135 53.11 -2.25 -23.13
CA GLU A 135 53.57 -3.07 -24.28
C GLU A 135 53.19 -4.54 -23.97
N GLU A 136 53.10 -5.52 -24.88
CA GLU A 136 54.12 -5.91 -25.86
C GLU A 136 53.54 -6.91 -26.89
N ASP A 137 54.04 -6.82 -28.12
CA ASP A 137 53.57 -7.45 -29.35
C ASP A 137 53.79 -8.96 -29.42
N THR A 138 52.96 -9.69 -30.20
CA THR A 138 53.45 -10.69 -31.17
C THR A 138 52.33 -11.27 -32.07
N TYR A 139 52.49 -11.02 -33.39
CA TYR A 139 52.14 -11.90 -34.52
C TYR A 139 50.72 -12.49 -34.61
N ARG A 140 49.85 -11.86 -35.43
CA ARG A 140 49.03 -12.53 -36.46
C ARG A 140 48.41 -11.49 -37.41
N ASP A 141 49.14 -11.15 -38.48
CA ASP A 141 48.52 -10.70 -39.73
C ASP A 141 47.51 -11.77 -40.20
N ASP A 142 46.42 -11.33 -40.85
CA ASP A 142 45.37 -12.10 -41.56
C ASP A 142 43.90 -11.85 -41.08
N GLU A 143 43.53 -10.71 -40.47
CA GLU A 143 42.11 -10.41 -40.16
C GLU A 143 41.58 -9.01 -40.55
N GLU A 144 42.40 -8.13 -41.16
CA GLU A 144 42.01 -6.75 -41.49
C GLU A 144 40.90 -6.61 -42.56
N GLY A 145 40.51 -7.70 -43.23
CA GLY A 145 39.41 -7.71 -44.20
C GLY A 145 38.02 -7.98 -43.60
N LEU A 146 37.94 -8.47 -42.36
CA LEU A 146 36.68 -8.79 -41.69
C LEU A 146 36.28 -7.73 -40.64
N GLU A 147 37.26 -6.99 -40.11
CA GLU A 147 37.06 -5.98 -39.07
C GLU A 147 36.30 -4.72 -39.59
N GLU A 148 36.51 -4.30 -40.84
CA GLU A 148 35.73 -3.19 -41.43
C GLU A 148 34.24 -3.53 -41.62
N ALA A 149 33.88 -4.83 -41.67
CA ALA A 149 32.49 -5.29 -41.77
C ALA A 149 31.86 -5.56 -40.39
N ALA A 150 32.66 -5.53 -39.32
CA ALA A 150 32.25 -5.89 -37.96
C ALA A 150 32.07 -4.69 -37.01
N GLY A 151 32.36 -3.46 -37.43
CA GLY A 151 32.24 -2.27 -36.55
C GLY A 151 30.84 -2.04 -35.96
N TRP A 152 29.79 -2.47 -36.65
CA TRP A 152 28.41 -2.35 -36.15
C TRP A 152 28.08 -3.44 -35.12
N ILE A 153 28.85 -4.53 -35.10
CA ILE A 153 28.66 -5.69 -34.22
C ILE A 153 28.93 -5.29 -32.77
N ASP A 154 29.90 -4.41 -32.52
CA ASP A 154 30.26 -3.99 -31.16
C ASP A 154 29.13 -3.15 -30.50
N GLY A 155 28.61 -2.15 -31.23
CA GLY A 155 27.44 -1.39 -30.80
C GLY A 155 26.17 -2.25 -30.68
N LEU A 156 25.97 -3.20 -31.60
CA LEU A 156 24.86 -4.14 -31.52
C LEU A 156 24.98 -5.08 -30.31
N ALA A 157 26.19 -5.57 -30.01
CA ALA A 157 26.44 -6.49 -28.90
C ALA A 157 26.06 -5.86 -27.55
N ILE A 158 26.39 -4.58 -27.36
CA ILE A 158 26.00 -3.82 -26.15
C ILE A 158 24.48 -3.66 -26.09
N LEU A 159 23.81 -3.34 -27.20
CA LEU A 159 22.35 -3.19 -27.25
C LEU A 159 21.65 -4.51 -26.90
N VAL A 160 22.11 -5.63 -27.46
CA VAL A 160 21.58 -6.98 -27.15
C VAL A 160 21.82 -7.33 -25.67
N ALA A 161 23.00 -7.04 -25.13
CA ALA A 161 23.32 -7.30 -23.73
C ALA A 161 22.39 -6.53 -22.78
N VAL A 162 22.15 -5.23 -23.04
CA VAL A 162 21.22 -4.41 -22.26
C VAL A 162 19.79 -4.95 -22.34
N VAL A 163 19.33 -5.35 -23.53
CA VAL A 163 17.98 -5.93 -23.71
C VAL A 163 17.83 -7.21 -22.88
N VAL A 164 18.82 -8.10 -22.90
CA VAL A 164 18.79 -9.33 -22.10
C VAL A 164 18.73 -9.02 -20.61
N VAL A 165 19.58 -8.10 -20.12
CA VAL A 165 19.58 -7.70 -18.71
C VAL A 165 18.22 -7.12 -18.30
N VAL A 166 17.65 -6.21 -19.09
CA VAL A 166 16.33 -5.62 -18.82
C VAL A 166 15.24 -6.69 -18.77
N VAL A 167 15.25 -7.65 -19.70
CA VAL A 167 14.28 -8.75 -19.72
C VAL A 167 14.44 -9.65 -18.50
N VAL A 168 15.66 -10.00 -18.11
CA VAL A 168 15.93 -10.82 -16.91
C VAL A 168 15.51 -10.09 -15.64
N THR A 169 15.83 -8.80 -15.53
CA THR A 169 15.42 -7.97 -14.38
C THR A 169 13.90 -7.85 -14.29
N ALA A 170 13.23 -7.50 -15.39
CA ALA A 170 11.77 -7.40 -15.45
C ALA A 170 11.09 -8.74 -15.16
N PHE A 171 11.64 -9.86 -15.63
CA PHE A 171 11.13 -11.20 -15.33
C PHE A 171 11.28 -11.54 -13.84
N ASN A 172 12.43 -11.23 -13.24
CA ASN A 172 12.66 -11.44 -11.82
C ASN A 172 11.69 -10.63 -10.97
N ASP A 173 11.50 -9.35 -11.29
CA ASP A 173 10.58 -8.48 -10.55
C ASP A 173 9.12 -8.86 -10.75
N TRP A 174 8.74 -9.27 -11.97
CA TRP A 174 7.41 -9.83 -12.22
C TRP A 174 7.17 -11.12 -11.42
N SER A 175 8.18 -11.99 -11.31
CA SER A 175 8.10 -13.21 -10.51
C SER A 175 7.98 -12.90 -9.01
N LYS A 176 8.72 -11.91 -8.50
CA LYS A 176 8.58 -11.44 -7.11
C LYS A 176 7.18 -10.91 -6.84
N GLU A 177 6.70 -10.01 -7.69
CA GLU A 177 5.36 -9.41 -7.59
C GLU A 177 4.27 -10.49 -7.54
N LYS A 178 4.37 -11.50 -8.41
CA LYS A 178 3.43 -12.63 -8.42
C LYS A 178 3.46 -13.43 -7.11
N GLN A 179 4.63 -13.61 -6.50
CA GLN A 179 4.79 -14.33 -5.23
C GLN A 179 4.21 -13.52 -4.06
N PHE A 180 4.47 -12.21 -3.99
CA PHE A 180 3.88 -11.34 -2.98
C PHE A 180 2.36 -11.36 -3.02
N ARG A 181 1.76 -11.27 -4.22
CA ARG A 181 0.30 -11.33 -4.37
C ARG A 181 -0.27 -12.69 -3.97
N GLY A 182 0.46 -13.77 -4.22
CA GLY A 182 0.08 -15.11 -3.78
C GLY A 182 0.07 -15.26 -2.26
N LEU A 183 1.02 -14.64 -1.56
CA LEU A 183 1.05 -14.60 -0.10
C LEU A 183 -0.08 -13.75 0.46
N GLN A 184 -0.27 -12.55 -0.11
CA GLN A 184 -1.33 -11.62 0.30
C GLN A 184 -2.72 -12.25 0.20
N SER A 185 -3.01 -12.91 -0.92
CA SER A 185 -4.29 -13.61 -1.13
C SER A 185 -4.52 -14.77 -0.16
N ARG A 186 -3.46 -15.43 0.32
CA ARG A 186 -3.59 -16.49 1.34
C ARG A 186 -3.90 -15.89 2.71
N ILE A 187 -3.18 -14.84 3.11
CA ILE A 187 -3.39 -14.15 4.39
C ILE A 187 -4.81 -13.60 4.48
N GLU A 188 -5.32 -12.99 3.40
CA GLU A 188 -6.69 -12.45 3.33
C GLU A 188 -7.77 -13.53 3.52
N ASN A 189 -7.55 -14.75 3.05
CA ASN A 189 -8.51 -15.86 3.17
C ASN A 189 -8.38 -16.65 4.49
N GLU A 190 -7.23 -16.59 5.15
CA GLU A 190 -6.98 -17.25 6.43
C GLU A 190 -7.58 -16.49 7.61
N HIS A 191 -7.71 -15.16 7.50
CA HIS A 191 -8.29 -14.32 8.54
C HIS A 191 -9.81 -14.48 8.57
N LYS A 192 -10.30 -15.25 9.55
CA LYS A 192 -11.72 -15.51 9.78
C LYS A 192 -12.18 -14.84 11.06
N PHE A 193 -13.44 -14.42 11.06
CA PHE A 193 -14.10 -13.82 12.22
C PHE A 193 -15.38 -14.57 12.57
N ALA A 194 -15.68 -14.67 13.86
CA ALA A 194 -16.87 -15.35 14.34
C ALA A 194 -18.10 -14.44 14.18
N THR A 195 -19.05 -14.87 13.35
CA THR A 195 -20.31 -14.18 13.10
C THR A 195 -21.50 -15.07 13.40
N ILE A 196 -22.64 -14.46 13.70
CA ILE A 196 -23.89 -15.16 13.93
C ILE A 196 -24.76 -14.92 12.70
N ARG A 197 -25.06 -15.99 11.96
CA ARG A 197 -26.00 -15.99 10.83
C ARG A 197 -27.00 -17.12 11.02
N ARG A 198 -28.29 -16.85 10.81
CA ARG A 198 -29.40 -17.82 11.02
C ARG A 198 -29.38 -18.53 12.39
N GLY A 199 -28.89 -17.86 13.43
CA GLY A 199 -28.77 -18.35 14.81
C GLY A 199 -27.58 -19.27 15.06
N VAL A 200 -26.72 -19.49 14.08
CA VAL A 200 -25.53 -20.34 14.18
C VAL A 200 -24.28 -19.46 14.21
N LEU A 201 -23.35 -19.79 15.10
CA LEU A 201 -22.04 -19.16 15.14
C LEU A 201 -21.16 -19.78 14.05
N GLU A 202 -20.84 -19.01 13.02
CA GLU A 202 -20.04 -19.41 11.87
C GLU A 202 -18.78 -18.54 11.75
N GLN A 203 -17.66 -19.15 11.36
CA GLN A 203 -16.44 -18.41 11.05
C GLN A 203 -16.37 -18.10 9.56
N ILE A 204 -16.63 -16.84 9.22
CA ILE A 204 -16.56 -16.34 7.84
C ILE A 204 -15.25 -15.57 7.64
N PRO A 205 -14.69 -15.54 6.42
CA PRO A 205 -13.53 -14.70 6.14
C PRO A 205 -13.89 -13.22 6.34
N VAL A 206 -12.92 -12.43 6.79
CA VAL A 206 -13.10 -11.00 7.08
C VAL A 206 -13.60 -10.21 5.86
N SER A 207 -13.20 -10.62 4.66
CA SER A 207 -13.64 -10.03 3.38
C SER A 207 -15.13 -10.22 3.09
N ASP A 208 -15.77 -11.24 3.67
CA ASP A 208 -17.18 -11.54 3.45
C ASP A 208 -18.14 -10.88 4.46
N LEU A 209 -17.59 -10.15 5.44
CA LEU A 209 -18.36 -9.36 6.39
C LEU A 209 -19.16 -8.26 5.70
N VAL A 210 -20.42 -8.10 6.10
CA VAL A 210 -21.33 -7.09 5.58
C VAL A 210 -22.00 -6.30 6.70
N VAL A 211 -22.49 -5.10 6.37
CA VAL A 211 -23.28 -4.29 7.28
C VAL A 211 -24.51 -5.06 7.74
N GLY A 212 -24.75 -5.04 9.05
CA GLY A 212 -25.81 -5.76 9.74
C GLY A 212 -25.49 -7.21 10.12
N ASP A 213 -24.28 -7.71 9.84
CA ASP A 213 -23.79 -8.93 10.49
C ASP A 213 -23.66 -8.72 12.00
N ILE A 214 -23.84 -9.80 12.76
CA ILE A 214 -23.58 -9.81 14.20
C ILE A 214 -22.30 -10.58 14.44
N CYS A 215 -21.29 -9.87 14.93
CA CYS A 215 -19.99 -10.44 15.21
C CYS A 215 -19.87 -10.75 16.70
N GLN A 216 -19.32 -11.93 17.01
CA GLN A 216 -18.96 -12.28 18.39
C GLN A 216 -17.50 -11.89 18.61
N VAL A 217 -17.28 -10.99 19.55
CA VAL A 217 -15.97 -10.43 19.88
C VAL A 217 -15.44 -11.11 21.15
N LYS A 218 -14.17 -11.51 21.13
CA LYS A 218 -13.48 -12.17 22.25
C LYS A 218 -12.12 -11.53 22.50
N TYR A 219 -11.55 -11.83 23.66
CA TYR A 219 -10.18 -11.46 24.01
C TYR A 219 -9.17 -11.87 22.93
N GLY A 220 -8.33 -10.92 22.53
CA GLY A 220 -7.28 -11.11 21.53
C GLY A 220 -7.73 -10.85 20.09
N ASP A 221 -9.02 -10.63 19.84
CA ASP A 221 -9.52 -10.36 18.50
C ASP A 221 -9.08 -8.96 18.03
N LEU A 222 -8.65 -8.89 16.77
CA LEU A 222 -8.55 -7.64 16.01
C LEU A 222 -9.89 -7.37 15.35
N LEU A 223 -10.48 -6.20 15.60
CA LEU A 223 -11.79 -5.87 15.05
C LEU A 223 -11.71 -5.63 13.53
N PRO A 224 -12.44 -6.40 12.71
CA PRO A 224 -12.34 -6.34 11.25
C PRO A 224 -13.17 -5.23 10.60
N ALA A 225 -14.14 -4.68 11.33
CA ALA A 225 -15.11 -3.71 10.85
C ALA A 225 -15.57 -2.84 12.03
N ASP A 226 -16.19 -1.71 11.71
CA ASP A 226 -16.78 -0.82 12.70
C ASP A 226 -18.16 -1.36 13.10
N GLY A 227 -18.54 -1.12 14.34
CA GLY A 227 -19.85 -1.56 14.81
C GLY A 227 -20.24 -1.05 16.19
N ILE A 228 -21.44 -1.47 16.58
CA ILE A 228 -22.07 -1.04 17.83
C ILE A 228 -22.26 -2.26 18.73
N VAL A 229 -21.88 -2.14 19.99
CA VAL A 229 -22.07 -3.16 21.02
C VAL A 229 -23.58 -3.40 21.22
N ILE A 230 -24.00 -4.63 20.99
CA ILE A 230 -25.33 -5.14 21.37
C ILE A 230 -25.29 -5.67 22.80
N GLN A 231 -24.21 -6.37 23.15
CA GLN A 231 -24.03 -6.99 24.45
C GLN A 231 -22.55 -7.01 24.80
N SER A 232 -22.19 -6.62 26.02
CA SER A 232 -20.80 -6.65 26.50
C SER A 232 -20.67 -7.35 27.85
N ASN A 233 -19.57 -8.07 28.04
CA ASN A 233 -19.15 -8.64 29.31
C ASN A 233 -17.70 -8.22 29.59
N ASP A 234 -17.54 -7.20 30.44
CA ASP A 234 -16.25 -6.57 30.80
C ASP A 234 -15.35 -6.26 29.60
N LEU A 235 -15.97 -5.80 28.50
CA LEU A 235 -15.28 -5.55 27.23
C LEU A 235 -14.35 -4.33 27.35
N LYS A 236 -13.05 -4.55 27.13
CA LYS A 236 -12.05 -3.48 27.05
C LYS A 236 -11.29 -3.58 25.75
N VAL A 237 -11.09 -2.44 25.11
CA VAL A 237 -10.47 -2.34 23.80
C VAL A 237 -9.30 -1.36 23.87
N ASP A 238 -8.22 -1.69 23.19
CA ASP A 238 -7.08 -0.83 22.95
C ASP A 238 -7.31 -0.01 21.68
N GLU A 239 -7.47 1.30 21.85
CA GLU A 239 -7.67 2.26 20.75
C GLU A 239 -6.38 2.98 20.35
N SER A 240 -5.23 2.59 20.89
CA SER A 240 -3.92 3.23 20.64
C SER A 240 -3.55 3.28 19.16
N SER A 241 -4.01 2.31 18.37
CA SER A 241 -3.79 2.27 16.92
C SER A 241 -4.47 3.42 16.18
N LEU A 242 -5.52 4.04 16.76
CA LEU A 242 -6.29 5.12 16.14
C LEU A 242 -6.07 6.47 16.83
N THR A 243 -6.01 6.51 18.17
CA THR A 243 -5.91 7.76 18.93
C THR A 243 -4.48 8.06 19.38
N GLY A 244 -3.59 7.07 19.38
CA GLY A 244 -2.24 7.18 19.95
C GLY A 244 -2.19 7.15 21.48
N GLU A 245 -3.34 7.01 22.16
CA GLU A 245 -3.42 6.91 23.62
C GLU A 245 -3.43 5.43 24.04
N SER A 246 -2.55 5.05 24.97
CA SER A 246 -2.35 3.64 25.39
C SER A 246 -3.34 3.12 26.43
N ASP A 247 -4.35 3.89 26.80
CA ASP A 247 -5.28 3.50 27.86
C ASP A 247 -6.39 2.57 27.33
N HIS A 248 -6.66 1.50 28.06
CA HIS A 248 -7.76 0.58 27.74
C HIS A 248 -9.12 1.26 27.94
N VAL A 249 -9.89 1.36 26.88
CA VAL A 249 -11.23 1.97 26.91
C VAL A 249 -12.25 0.90 27.25
N LYS A 250 -13.04 1.13 28.31
CA LYS A 250 -14.17 0.26 28.67
C LYS A 250 -15.32 0.49 27.71
N LYS A 251 -15.78 -0.57 27.06
CA LYS A 251 -16.89 -0.56 26.11
C LYS A 251 -18.11 -1.20 26.72
N GLY A 252 -19.27 -0.66 26.43
CA GLY A 252 -20.53 -1.20 26.91
C GLY A 252 -21.75 -0.47 26.39
N GLU A 253 -22.89 -1.13 26.46
CA GLU A 253 -24.17 -0.68 25.90
C GLU A 253 -24.58 0.74 26.34
N THR A 254 -24.23 1.13 27.58
CA THR A 254 -24.63 2.42 28.18
C THR A 254 -23.45 3.38 28.41
N THR A 255 -22.22 2.97 28.15
CA THR A 255 -21.02 3.78 28.45
C THR A 255 -20.38 4.26 27.17
N ASP A 256 -20.00 3.32 26.33
CA ASP A 256 -19.43 3.58 25.01
C ASP A 256 -19.72 2.35 24.14
N PRO A 257 -20.78 2.41 23.33
CA PRO A 257 -21.17 1.27 22.52
C PRO A 257 -20.40 1.23 21.18
N MET A 258 -19.51 2.17 20.88
CA MET A 258 -18.82 2.22 19.59
C MET A 258 -17.56 1.35 19.59
N LEU A 259 -17.45 0.49 18.59
CA LEU A 259 -16.30 -0.35 18.31
C LEU A 259 -15.71 -0.02 16.94
N LEU A 260 -14.39 0.14 16.89
CA LEU A 260 -13.69 0.62 15.70
C LEU A 260 -12.82 -0.48 15.11
N SER A 261 -12.82 -0.59 13.79
CA SER A 261 -11.94 -1.47 13.03
C SER A 261 -10.47 -1.14 13.28
N GLY A 262 -9.62 -2.16 13.30
CA GLY A 262 -8.18 -1.97 13.58
C GLY A 262 -7.83 -1.85 15.08
N THR A 263 -8.81 -1.90 15.98
CA THR A 263 -8.57 -1.93 17.43
C THR A 263 -8.50 -3.36 17.97
N HIS A 264 -7.78 -3.54 19.08
CA HIS A 264 -7.56 -4.85 19.69
C HIS A 264 -8.37 -5.03 20.97
N VAL A 265 -8.99 -6.19 21.13
CA VAL A 265 -9.76 -6.52 22.33
C VAL A 265 -8.83 -7.05 23.41
N MET A 266 -8.71 -6.29 24.51
CA MET A 266 -7.76 -6.55 25.59
C MET A 266 -8.39 -7.29 26.77
N GLU A 267 -9.72 -7.26 26.91
CA GLU A 267 -10.42 -7.99 27.97
C GLU A 267 -11.87 -8.24 27.59
N GLY A 268 -12.44 -9.31 28.13
CA GLY A 268 -13.86 -9.58 28.06
C GLY A 268 -14.33 -10.20 26.75
N SER A 269 -15.63 -10.11 26.51
CA SER A 269 -16.28 -10.57 25.29
C SER A 269 -17.56 -9.81 25.03
N GLY A 270 -18.06 -9.83 23.80
CA GLY A 270 -19.30 -9.15 23.46
C GLY A 270 -19.89 -9.60 22.14
N LYS A 271 -21.03 -9.02 21.82
CA LYS A 271 -21.67 -9.08 20.51
C LYS A 271 -21.74 -7.67 19.96
N MET A 272 -21.33 -7.51 18.71
CA MET A 272 -21.40 -6.25 18.00
C MET A 272 -22.22 -6.38 16.73
N LEU A 273 -22.96 -5.33 16.39
CA LEU A 273 -23.61 -5.13 15.12
C LEU A 273 -22.66 -4.39 14.19
N VAL A 274 -22.37 -4.95 13.01
CA VAL A 274 -21.52 -4.28 12.01
C VAL A 274 -22.28 -3.12 11.38
N THR A 275 -21.70 -1.91 11.43
CA THR A 275 -22.29 -0.68 10.86
C THR A 275 -21.55 -0.20 9.62
N ALA A 276 -20.22 -0.25 9.62
CA ALA A 276 -19.42 0.18 8.47
C ALA A 276 -18.28 -0.81 8.19
N VAL A 277 -18.01 -1.04 6.90
CA VAL A 277 -17.04 -2.02 6.40
C VAL A 277 -16.12 -1.41 5.35
N GLY A 278 -14.90 -1.94 5.26
CA GLY A 278 -13.92 -1.58 4.24
C GLY A 278 -13.65 -0.07 4.18
N PRO A 279 -13.71 0.57 3.01
CA PRO A 279 -13.41 2.00 2.86
C PRO A 279 -14.41 2.91 3.58
N ASN A 280 -15.57 2.39 3.99
CA ASN A 280 -16.58 3.17 4.69
C ASN A 280 -16.37 3.17 6.22
N SER A 281 -15.48 2.35 6.75
CA SER A 281 -15.12 2.36 8.18
C SER A 281 -14.19 3.54 8.51
N GLN A 282 -14.11 3.95 9.77
CA GLN A 282 -13.25 5.04 10.23
C GLN A 282 -11.78 4.79 9.86
N THR A 283 -11.31 3.56 10.11
CA THR A 283 -9.95 3.15 9.73
C THR A 283 -9.77 3.08 8.22
N GLY A 284 -10.80 2.66 7.48
CA GLY A 284 -10.80 2.65 6.03
C GLY A 284 -10.70 4.05 5.42
N ILE A 285 -11.44 5.02 5.98
CA ILE A 285 -11.39 6.44 5.59
C ILE A 285 -10.00 7.01 5.87
N ILE A 286 -9.45 6.77 7.07
CA ILE A 286 -8.09 7.20 7.43
C ILE A 286 -7.06 6.60 6.47
N PHE A 287 -7.16 5.29 6.18
CA PHE A 287 -6.25 4.62 5.27
C PHE A 287 -6.36 5.15 3.83
N ALA A 288 -7.57 5.47 3.36
CA ALA A 288 -7.77 6.08 2.05
C ALA A 288 -7.11 7.46 1.99
N LEU A 289 -7.31 8.30 3.01
CA LEU A 289 -6.69 9.63 3.10
C LEU A 289 -5.16 9.57 3.13
N LEU A 290 -4.59 8.59 3.85
CA LEU A 290 -3.13 8.38 3.90
C LEU A 290 -2.55 7.89 2.57
N ASN A 291 -3.32 7.15 1.76
CA ASN A 291 -2.88 6.68 0.44
C ASN A 291 -3.13 7.68 -0.70
N GLU A 292 -4.09 8.60 -0.53
CA GLU A 292 -4.37 9.68 -1.48
C GLU A 292 -3.40 10.87 -1.32
N ALA A 293 -2.75 10.99 -0.17
CA ALA A 293 -1.59 11.86 -0.05
C ALA A 293 -0.58 11.42 -1.13
N PRO A 294 -0.19 12.30 -2.08
CA PRO A 294 0.83 11.94 -3.05
C PRO A 294 2.03 11.41 -2.26
N GLU A 295 2.59 10.29 -2.73
CA GLU A 295 3.90 9.84 -2.31
C GLU A 295 4.91 10.92 -2.74
N ASP A 296 4.93 12.04 -2.03
CA ASP A 296 5.93 13.08 -2.15
C ASP A 296 7.23 12.43 -1.65
N GLU A 297 8.11 12.17 -2.62
CA GLU A 297 9.57 12.08 -2.59
C GLU A 297 10.23 11.64 -1.26
N PRO A 298 11.15 10.66 -1.28
CA PRO A 298 11.82 10.20 -0.07
C PRO A 298 12.46 11.37 0.70
N ASP A 299 12.03 11.53 1.94
CA ASP A 299 12.48 12.52 2.92
C ASP A 299 13.99 12.39 3.20
N ASP A 300 14.81 13.00 2.35
CA ASP A 300 16.24 13.19 2.53
C ASP A 300 16.57 14.12 3.73
N ASN A 301 15.56 14.63 4.44
CA ASN A 301 15.73 15.55 5.56
C ASN A 301 15.99 14.84 6.90
N LYS A 302 15.86 13.50 6.96
CA LYS A 302 16.28 12.71 8.14
C LYS A 302 17.79 12.65 8.35
N LYS A 303 18.61 12.94 7.33
CA LYS A 303 20.09 13.00 7.50
C LYS A 303 20.56 14.32 8.13
N LYS A 304 19.90 15.45 7.86
CA LYS A 304 20.31 16.75 8.44
C LYS A 304 20.01 16.84 9.94
N LYS A 305 18.84 16.36 10.38
CA LYS A 305 18.47 16.43 11.80
C LYS A 305 19.38 15.57 12.70
N GLY A 306 19.89 14.45 12.18
CA GLY A 306 20.79 13.57 12.93
C GLY A 306 22.23 14.10 13.08
N ASP A 307 22.68 14.97 12.17
CA ASP A 307 24.00 15.60 12.26
C ASP A 307 23.97 16.87 13.13
N ASP A 308 22.89 17.66 13.07
CA ASP A 308 22.70 18.84 13.92
C ASP A 308 22.59 18.46 15.42
N ASP A 309 21.88 17.37 15.73
CA ASP A 309 21.73 16.86 17.11
C ASP A 309 23.06 16.29 17.66
N LYS A 310 23.93 15.76 16.80
CA LYS A 310 25.25 15.26 17.19
C LYS A 310 26.25 16.39 17.42
N GLU A 311 26.20 17.45 16.61
CA GLU A 311 27.06 18.63 16.77
C GLU A 311 26.67 19.44 18.02
N ALA A 312 25.37 19.54 18.32
CA ALA A 312 24.87 20.12 19.57
C ALA A 312 25.26 19.30 20.82
N ALA A 313 25.23 17.96 20.75
CA ALA A 313 25.64 17.10 21.86
C ALA A 313 27.15 17.11 22.12
N ALA A 314 27.98 17.26 21.07
CA ALA A 314 29.42 17.37 21.18
C ALA A 314 29.84 18.72 21.84
N SER A 315 29.20 19.81 21.43
CA SER A 315 29.48 21.15 21.97
C SER A 315 29.05 21.34 23.43
N LEU A 316 28.02 20.63 23.89
CA LEU A 316 27.61 20.61 25.31
C LEU A 316 28.58 19.83 26.20
N ARG A 317 29.15 18.71 25.70
CA ARG A 317 30.14 17.90 26.46
C ARG A 317 31.48 18.62 26.66
N ASP A 318 31.90 19.43 25.68
CA ASP A 318 33.12 20.23 25.79
C ASP A 318 33.00 21.40 26.78
N GLN A 319 31.77 21.88 27.05
CA GLN A 319 31.53 22.93 28.05
C GLN A 319 31.49 22.38 29.48
N GLU A 320 31.05 21.15 29.70
CA GLU A 320 31.06 20.52 31.04
C GLU A 320 32.48 20.15 31.51
N GLN A 321 33.42 19.85 30.61
CA GLN A 321 34.80 19.50 30.98
C GLN A 321 35.71 20.70 31.26
N LYS A 322 35.25 21.94 31.02
CA LYS A 322 36.05 23.18 31.20
C LYS A 322 35.64 24.03 32.40
N LYS A 323 34.75 23.56 33.27
CA LYS A 323 34.47 24.23 34.54
C LYS A 323 35.57 23.86 35.56
N PRO A 324 36.29 24.86 36.14
CA PRO A 324 37.39 24.62 37.06
C PRO A 324 36.96 24.07 38.42
#